data_AF-A0AAU6WU30-F1
#
_entry.id   AF-A0AAU6WU30-F1
#
_cell.length_a   1.000
_cell.length_b   1.000
_cell.length_c   1.000
_cell.angle_alpha   90.00
_cell.angle_beta   90.00
_cell.angle_gamma   90.00
#
_symmetry.space_group_name_H-M   'P 1'
#
loop_
_entity.id
_entity.type
_entity.pdbx_description
1 polymer ?
#
loop_
_entity_poly.entity_id
_entity_poly.type
_entity_poly.pdbx_seq_one_letter_code
_entity_poly.pdbx_strand_id
1 'polypeptide(L)'
;MKKFSSLSAILCLMSLLFSCSKESKSAPQPAGTEKTTEKLTSEISLPKLKGDYCFVKAENKDTTSVHLSISATGQIKGEMRWQPWEKDGAVGTLSGKLISENEMDLLYDYTIEGSQQTETKIMKIENDKLYLKNGELTDPKNDGHLVYKNPSKAAYSEVLDKTSCP
;
A
#
# COMPACT_ATOMS: atom_id res chain seq x y z
N MET A 1 43.17 -16.16 27.81
CA MET A 1 43.02 -15.03 28.76
C MET A 1 44.03 -13.93 28.42
N LYS A 2 43.60 -12.83 27.78
CA LYS A 2 44.30 -11.54 27.77
C LYS A 2 43.22 -10.46 27.83
N LYS A 3 43.39 -9.54 28.78
CA LYS A 3 42.41 -8.55 29.24
C LYS A 3 42.69 -7.16 28.63
N PHE A 4 41.70 -6.27 28.81
CA PHE A 4 41.78 -4.79 28.91
C PHE A 4 42.02 -4.03 27.60
N SER A 5 41.52 -2.81 27.36
CA SER A 5 40.56 -1.88 28.01
C SER A 5 40.51 -0.62 27.13
N SER A 6 39.59 0.31 27.45
CA SER A 6 39.66 1.77 27.24
C SER A 6 39.02 2.30 25.95
N LEU A 7 37.85 2.98 25.99
CA LEU A 7 37.46 4.32 26.51
C LEU A 7 37.68 5.48 25.52
N SER A 8 36.60 6.26 25.35
CA SER A 8 36.47 7.67 24.97
C SER A 8 36.85 8.12 23.55
N ALA A 9 35.92 8.76 22.83
CA ALA A 9 35.75 10.22 22.95
C ALA A 9 34.66 10.76 22.01
N ILE A 10 33.87 11.66 22.58
CA ILE A 10 32.85 12.53 22.00
C ILE A 10 33.48 13.51 20.99
N LEU A 11 32.83 13.76 19.85
CA LEU A 11 33.14 14.92 19.00
C LEU A 11 31.87 15.60 18.46
N CYS A 12 31.85 16.92 18.62
CA CYS A 12 30.79 17.90 18.45
C CYS A 12 29.96 17.81 17.17
N LEU A 13 28.64 17.93 17.33
CA LEU A 13 27.68 18.17 16.25
C LEU A 13 27.59 19.68 15.95
N MET A 14 27.72 19.99 14.66
CA MET A 14 27.84 21.30 14.06
C MET A 14 26.46 21.94 13.81
N SER A 15 26.29 23.20 14.19
CA SER A 15 25.10 24.03 13.91
C SER A 15 25.24 24.75 12.58
N LEU A 16 24.22 24.68 11.70
CA LEU A 16 23.97 25.71 10.69
C LEU A 16 22.46 25.87 10.43
N LEU A 17 22.03 27.12 10.56
CA LEU A 17 20.73 27.69 10.22
C LEU A 17 20.64 27.87 8.71
N PHE A 18 19.50 27.59 8.07
CA PHE A 18 19.14 28.30 6.83
C PHE A 18 17.65 28.63 6.77
N SER A 19 17.42 29.87 6.35
CA SER A 19 16.21 30.66 6.43
C SER A 19 15.33 30.53 5.19
N CYS A 20 14.10 31.00 5.37
CA CYS A 20 12.94 31.07 4.49
C CYS A 20 13.20 31.76 3.13
N SER A 21 12.44 31.38 2.09
CA SER A 21 12.11 32.29 0.99
C SER A 21 10.70 32.01 0.48
N LYS A 22 9.86 33.04 0.64
CA LYS A 22 8.48 33.14 0.19
C LYS A 22 8.40 33.36 -1.32
N GLU A 23 7.41 32.70 -1.91
CA GLU A 23 6.40 33.20 -2.86
C GLU A 23 6.82 34.19 -3.96
N SER A 24 6.74 33.74 -5.21
CA SER A 24 6.66 34.58 -6.39
C SER A 24 5.24 34.52 -6.98
N LYS A 25 4.50 35.63 -6.86
CA LYS A 25 3.35 35.94 -7.72
C LYS A 25 3.85 36.46 -9.06
N SER A 26 3.21 36.01 -10.14
CA SER A 26 2.88 36.84 -11.31
C SER A 26 1.91 36.08 -12.24
N ALA A 27 0.69 36.59 -12.35
CA ALA A 27 -0.12 36.52 -13.57
C ALA A 27 0.29 37.72 -14.45
N PRO A 28 0.15 37.68 -15.79
CA PRO A 28 -1.18 37.76 -16.43
C PRO A 28 -1.38 36.96 -17.75
N GLN A 29 -2.64 36.59 -18.01
CA GLN A 29 -3.27 36.27 -19.30
C GLN A 29 -3.24 37.51 -20.26
N PRO A 30 -3.54 37.46 -21.58
CA PRO A 30 -4.59 36.64 -22.21
C PRO A 30 -4.35 36.16 -23.66
N ALA A 31 -5.37 35.44 -24.17
CA ALA A 31 -5.91 35.45 -25.55
C ALA A 31 -5.89 34.10 -26.29
N GLY A 32 -7.10 33.69 -26.70
CA GLY A 32 -7.33 32.98 -27.96
C GLY A 32 -7.45 31.47 -27.88
N THR A 33 -8.69 30.98 -27.81
CA THR A 33 -9.33 30.18 -28.88
C THR A 33 -10.42 29.33 -28.25
N GLU A 34 -11.64 29.76 -28.52
CA GLU A 34 -12.88 29.04 -28.36
C GLU A 34 -12.79 27.73 -29.16
N LYS A 35 -12.70 26.61 -28.45
CA LYS A 35 -12.90 25.28 -29.02
C LYS A 35 -14.03 24.65 -28.26
N THR A 36 -15.21 24.65 -28.88
CA THR A 36 -16.39 23.86 -28.50
C THR A 36 -15.93 22.45 -28.15
N THR A 37 -15.82 22.21 -26.85
CA THR A 37 -15.54 20.89 -26.30
C THR A 37 -16.89 20.25 -26.11
N GLU A 38 -17.21 19.31 -26.99
CA GLU A 38 -18.30 18.37 -26.77
C GLU A 38 -18.08 17.72 -25.41
N LYS A 39 -18.92 18.12 -24.46
CA LYS A 39 -19.02 17.53 -23.14
C LYS A 39 -19.56 16.12 -23.33
N LEU A 40 -18.66 15.18 -23.62
CA LEU A 40 -18.92 13.77 -23.47
C LEU A 40 -19.29 13.58 -22.00
N THR A 41 -20.59 13.45 -21.75
CA THR A 41 -21.11 13.12 -20.45
C THR A 41 -20.76 11.66 -20.25
N SER A 42 -19.52 11.43 -19.80
CA SER A 42 -19.09 10.17 -19.25
C SER A 42 -19.98 9.95 -18.03
N GLU A 43 -21.02 9.14 -18.20
CA GLU A 43 -21.79 8.63 -17.09
C GLU A 43 -20.78 8.06 -16.10
N ILE A 44 -20.66 8.68 -14.92
CA ILE A 44 -19.78 8.20 -13.86
C ILE A 44 -20.43 6.91 -13.36
N SER A 45 -20.10 5.78 -13.98
CA SER A 45 -20.55 4.48 -13.51
C SER A 45 -19.95 4.25 -12.13
N LEU A 46 -20.80 4.21 -11.11
CA LEU A 46 -20.38 3.90 -9.76
C LEU A 46 -19.68 2.53 -9.74
N PRO A 47 -18.63 2.36 -8.91
CA PRO A 47 -17.98 1.07 -8.75
C PRO A 47 -18.99 0.03 -8.25
N LYS A 48 -18.99 -1.12 -8.93
CA LYS A 48 -19.85 -2.27 -8.58
C LYS A 48 -19.51 -2.83 -7.20
N LEU A 49 -18.22 -2.81 -6.87
CA LEU A 49 -17.69 -3.27 -5.59
C LEU A 49 -17.73 -2.11 -4.57
N LYS A 50 -18.49 -2.28 -3.49
CA LYS A 50 -18.61 -1.33 -2.37
C LYS A 50 -18.99 -2.04 -1.08
N GLY A 51 -18.72 -1.44 0.06
CA GLY A 51 -19.00 -2.01 1.38
C GLY A 51 -17.81 -2.75 1.99
N ASP A 52 -18.08 -3.56 3.01
CA ASP A 52 -17.06 -4.27 3.78
C ASP A 52 -16.93 -5.73 3.35
N TYR A 53 -15.68 -6.20 3.25
CA TYR A 53 -15.33 -7.55 2.82
C TYR A 53 -14.26 -8.12 3.73
N CYS A 54 -14.46 -9.36 4.17
CA CYS A 54 -13.51 -10.07 5.01
C CYS A 54 -13.15 -11.41 4.40
N PHE A 55 -11.85 -11.73 4.43
CA PHE A 55 -11.29 -12.93 3.85
C PHE A 55 -10.28 -13.56 4.79
N VAL A 56 -10.17 -14.88 4.73
CA VAL A 56 -9.22 -15.65 5.52
C VAL A 56 -8.63 -16.80 4.70
N LYS A 57 -7.35 -17.07 4.92
CA LYS A 57 -6.68 -18.29 4.51
C LYS A 57 -6.06 -18.91 5.75
N ALA A 58 -6.39 -20.16 6.02
CA ALA A 58 -5.77 -20.94 7.07
C ALA A 58 -5.04 -22.11 6.43
N GLU A 59 -3.72 -22.15 6.58
CA GLU A 59 -2.88 -23.24 6.10
C GLU A 59 -2.14 -23.85 7.29
N ASN A 60 -2.51 -25.07 7.66
CA ASN A 60 -2.10 -25.69 8.91
C ASN A 60 -2.50 -24.82 10.12
N LYS A 61 -1.52 -24.17 10.76
CA LYS A 61 -1.72 -23.26 11.91
C LYS A 61 -1.47 -21.79 11.55
N ASP A 62 -1.04 -21.52 10.32
CA ASP A 62 -0.76 -20.16 9.85
C ASP A 62 -2.06 -19.55 9.32
N THR A 63 -2.28 -18.28 9.64
CA THR A 63 -3.49 -17.57 9.20
C THR A 63 -3.14 -16.26 8.51
N THR A 64 -3.70 -16.03 7.32
CA THR A 64 -3.77 -14.71 6.70
C THR A 64 -5.20 -14.22 6.76
N SER A 65 -5.44 -13.02 7.28
CA SER A 65 -6.75 -12.37 7.28
C SER A 65 -6.67 -10.99 6.62
N VAL A 66 -7.72 -10.65 5.88
CA VAL A 66 -7.84 -9.35 5.18
C VAL A 66 -9.25 -8.81 5.43
N HIS A 67 -9.32 -7.56 5.87
CA HIS A 67 -10.55 -6.76 5.93
C HIS A 67 -10.40 -5.56 4.99
N LEU A 68 -11.41 -5.29 4.18
CA LEU A 68 -11.46 -4.18 3.22
C LEU A 68 -12.78 -3.43 3.37
N SER A 69 -12.70 -2.12 3.44
CA SER A 69 -13.83 -1.20 3.32
C SER A 69 -13.67 -0.39 2.04
N ILE A 70 -14.63 -0.55 1.12
CA ILE A 70 -14.59 0.02 -0.23
C ILE A 70 -15.69 1.07 -0.35
N SER A 71 -15.29 2.33 -0.56
CA SER A 71 -16.21 3.45 -0.68
C SER A 71 -16.96 3.45 -2.01
N ALA A 72 -18.06 4.21 -2.09
CA ALA A 72 -18.78 4.45 -3.34
C ALA A 72 -17.94 5.17 -4.42
N THR A 73 -16.78 5.74 -4.06
CA THR A 73 -15.85 6.37 -5.01
C THR A 73 -14.67 5.45 -5.37
N GLY A 74 -14.67 4.20 -4.89
CA GLY A 74 -13.63 3.22 -5.16
C GLY A 74 -12.36 3.42 -4.33
N GLN A 75 -12.42 4.24 -3.27
CA GLN A 75 -11.34 4.37 -2.29
C GLN A 75 -11.39 3.19 -1.32
N ILE A 76 -10.22 2.66 -0.98
CA ILE A 76 -10.10 1.44 -0.18
C ILE A 76 -9.30 1.75 1.07
N LYS A 77 -9.82 1.30 2.21
CA LYS A 77 -9.12 1.19 3.48
C LYS A 77 -9.27 -0.23 4.00
N GLY A 78 -8.34 -0.70 4.81
CA GLY A 78 -8.43 -2.05 5.33
C GLY A 78 -7.32 -2.40 6.30
N GLU A 79 -7.31 -3.67 6.69
CA GLU A 79 -6.27 -4.29 7.48
C GLU A 79 -5.89 -5.63 6.86
N MET A 80 -4.62 -5.98 6.97
CA MET A 80 -4.13 -7.32 6.64
C MET A 80 -3.23 -7.81 7.76
N ARG A 81 -3.45 -9.07 8.16
CA ARG A 81 -2.69 -9.75 9.20
C ARG A 81 -2.24 -11.09 8.68
N TRP A 82 -0.94 -11.30 8.61
CA TRP A 82 -0.33 -12.60 8.43
C TRP A 82 0.23 -13.07 9.77
N GLN A 83 -0.27 -14.19 10.25
CA GLN A 83 -0.01 -14.75 11.58
C GLN A 83 0.51 -16.19 11.42
N PRO A 84 1.82 -16.36 11.18
CA PRO A 84 2.42 -17.68 11.20
C PRO A 84 2.44 -18.25 12.63
N TRP A 85 2.33 -19.57 12.75
CA TRP A 85 2.48 -20.26 14.04
C TRP A 85 3.95 -20.24 14.47
N GLU A 86 4.20 -20.02 15.76
CA GLU A 86 5.55 -20.01 16.38
C GLU A 86 6.54 -18.96 15.83
N LYS A 87 6.10 -18.05 14.95
CA LYS A 87 6.93 -16.97 14.38
C LYS A 87 6.24 -15.62 14.53
N ASP A 88 7.03 -14.56 14.35
CA ASP A 88 6.50 -13.20 14.26
C ASP A 88 5.79 -12.99 12.93
N GLY A 89 4.59 -12.41 13.02
CA GLY A 89 3.76 -12.11 11.87
C GLY A 89 3.93 -10.70 11.32
N ALA A 90 3.18 -10.42 10.26
CA ALA A 90 3.02 -9.07 9.72
C ALA A 90 1.60 -8.57 10.01
N VAL A 91 1.50 -7.37 10.58
CA VAL A 91 0.20 -6.72 10.85
C VAL A 91 0.28 -5.29 10.36
N GLY A 92 -0.74 -4.86 9.62
CA GLY A 92 -0.73 -3.53 9.01
C GLY A 92 -2.04 -3.11 8.41
N THR A 93 -2.03 -1.92 7.82
CA THR A 93 -3.17 -1.30 7.16
C THR A 93 -3.03 -1.37 5.64
N LEU A 94 -4.16 -1.47 4.96
CA LEU A 94 -4.26 -1.39 3.51
C LEU A 94 -4.89 -0.06 3.13
N SER A 95 -4.30 0.63 2.15
CA SER A 95 -4.88 1.83 1.56
C SER A 95 -4.66 1.87 0.07
N GLY A 96 -5.65 2.36 -0.69
CA GLY A 96 -5.51 2.44 -2.14
C GLY A 96 -6.84 2.62 -2.84
N LYS A 97 -6.96 2.08 -4.04
CA LYS A 97 -8.14 2.30 -4.90
C LYS A 97 -8.43 1.12 -5.80
N LEU A 98 -9.67 1.06 -6.28
CA LEU A 98 -10.04 0.23 -7.42
C LEU A 98 -9.33 0.73 -8.68
N ILE A 99 -8.79 -0.21 -9.44
CA ILE A 99 -8.19 0.03 -10.76
C ILE A 99 -9.00 -0.62 -11.89
N SER A 100 -9.95 -1.49 -11.54
CA SER A 100 -10.98 -2.05 -12.43
C SER A 100 -12.25 -2.36 -11.62
N GLU A 101 -13.22 -3.08 -12.19
CA GLU A 101 -14.47 -3.44 -11.49
C GLU A 101 -14.25 -4.22 -10.20
N ASN A 102 -13.18 -5.01 -10.12
CA ASN A 102 -12.92 -5.92 -9.01
C ASN A 102 -11.44 -6.08 -8.64
N GLU A 103 -10.55 -5.39 -9.33
CA GLU A 103 -9.12 -5.35 -9.04
C GLU A 103 -8.74 -4.04 -8.34
N MET A 104 -7.82 -4.16 -7.39
CA MET A 104 -7.38 -3.06 -6.55
C MET A 104 -5.85 -3.00 -6.48
N ASP A 105 -5.35 -1.77 -6.46
CA ASP A 105 -3.95 -1.43 -6.23
C ASP A 105 -3.85 -0.77 -4.86
N LEU A 106 -3.09 -1.41 -3.97
CA LEU A 106 -3.02 -1.10 -2.55
C LEU A 106 -1.57 -0.92 -2.09
N LEU A 107 -1.39 -0.04 -1.11
CA LEU A 107 -0.23 0.00 -0.26
C LEU A 107 -0.56 -0.71 1.06
N TYR A 108 0.22 -1.75 1.37
CA TYR A 108 0.22 -2.41 2.68
C TYR A 108 1.29 -1.77 3.53
N ASP A 109 0.91 -1.07 4.59
CA ASP A 109 1.82 -0.45 5.56
C ASP A 109 1.79 -1.26 6.85
N TYR A 110 2.88 -1.97 7.16
CA TYR A 110 2.88 -3.05 8.14
C TYR A 110 4.16 -3.14 8.96
N THR A 111 4.01 -3.71 10.14
CA THR A 111 5.13 -4.03 11.03
C THR A 111 5.39 -5.53 10.98
N ILE A 112 6.65 -5.92 10.81
CA ILE A 112 7.14 -7.29 10.93
C ILE A 112 8.44 -7.28 11.75
N GLU A 113 8.53 -8.13 12.77
CA GLU A 113 9.70 -8.19 13.67
C GLU A 113 10.08 -6.81 14.25
N GLY A 114 9.09 -5.96 14.52
CA GLY A 114 9.28 -4.59 15.04
C GLY A 114 9.77 -3.56 14.01
N SER A 115 9.97 -3.95 12.76
CA SER A 115 10.37 -3.07 11.66
C SER A 115 9.16 -2.64 10.83
N GLN A 116 9.02 -1.33 10.59
CA GLN A 116 8.01 -0.80 9.69
C GLN A 116 8.45 -1.01 8.24
N GLN A 117 7.55 -1.49 7.41
CA GLN A 117 7.73 -1.65 5.97
C GLN A 117 6.46 -1.24 5.23
N THR A 118 6.59 -0.96 3.94
CA THR A 118 5.43 -0.87 3.05
C THR A 118 5.61 -1.76 1.84
N GLU A 119 4.53 -2.36 1.35
CA GLU A 119 4.55 -3.18 0.15
C GLU A 119 3.37 -2.84 -0.78
N THR A 120 3.64 -2.71 -2.08
CA THR A 120 2.56 -2.66 -3.07
C THR A 120 1.89 -4.03 -3.20
N LYS A 121 0.57 -4.07 -3.02
CA LYS A 121 -0.27 -5.26 -3.20
C LYS A 121 -1.26 -5.03 -4.32
N ILE A 122 -1.33 -5.96 -5.26
CA ILE A 122 -2.42 -6.04 -6.23
C ILE A 122 -3.32 -7.20 -5.82
N MET A 123 -4.61 -6.93 -5.64
CA MET A 123 -5.57 -7.96 -5.28
C MET A 123 -6.84 -7.86 -6.11
N LYS A 124 -7.60 -8.96 -6.17
CA LYS A 124 -8.84 -9.05 -6.93
C LYS A 124 -9.91 -9.81 -6.14
N ILE A 125 -11.12 -9.28 -6.08
CA ILE A 125 -12.28 -9.99 -5.52
C ILE A 125 -13.07 -10.65 -6.65
N GLU A 126 -13.21 -11.97 -6.62
CA GLU A 126 -13.96 -12.70 -7.64
C GLU A 126 -14.53 -13.99 -7.06
N ASN A 127 -15.81 -14.30 -7.34
CA ASN A 127 -16.47 -15.52 -6.88
C ASN A 127 -16.31 -15.79 -5.37
N ASP A 128 -16.57 -14.77 -4.54
CA ASP A 128 -16.43 -14.81 -3.08
C ASP A 128 -15.03 -15.23 -2.59
N LYS A 129 -14.00 -14.94 -3.37
CA LYS A 129 -12.59 -15.14 -3.01
C LYS A 129 -11.82 -13.85 -3.20
N LEU A 130 -10.76 -13.70 -2.43
CA LEU A 130 -9.76 -12.66 -2.60
C LEU A 130 -8.48 -13.29 -3.15
N TYR A 131 -8.07 -12.84 -4.32
CA TYR A 131 -6.85 -13.28 -4.99
C TYR A 131 -5.77 -12.23 -4.80
N LEU A 132 -4.62 -12.61 -4.26
CA LEU A 132 -3.45 -11.75 -4.10
C LEU A 132 -2.43 -12.09 -5.18
N LYS A 133 -1.89 -11.05 -5.81
CA LYS A 133 -0.84 -11.19 -6.81
C LYS A 133 0.51 -11.34 -6.10
N ASN A 134 1.26 -12.41 -6.42
CA ASN A 134 2.63 -12.60 -5.95
C ASN A 134 3.60 -12.49 -7.11
N GLY A 135 4.76 -11.88 -6.84
CA GLY A 135 5.82 -11.69 -7.82
C GLY A 135 7.10 -11.19 -7.14
N GLU A 136 8.16 -11.04 -7.94
CA GLU A 136 9.42 -10.49 -7.45
C GLU A 136 9.22 -9.03 -7.02
N LEU A 137 9.60 -8.73 -5.78
CA LEU A 137 9.62 -7.39 -5.20
C LEU A 137 11.04 -6.81 -5.23
N THR A 138 11.13 -5.50 -5.22
CA THR A 138 12.38 -4.76 -5.08
C THR A 138 12.18 -3.60 -4.13
N ASP A 139 13.24 -3.23 -3.41
CA ASP A 139 13.34 -1.98 -2.66
C ASP A 139 14.28 -1.04 -3.44
N PRO A 140 13.75 -0.16 -4.31
CA PRO A 140 14.57 0.64 -5.21
C PRO A 140 15.42 1.69 -4.48
N LYS A 141 15.08 2.01 -3.23
CA LYS A 141 15.72 3.07 -2.45
C LYS A 141 16.40 2.56 -1.17
N ASN A 142 16.22 1.28 -0.84
CA ASN A 142 16.65 0.67 0.42
C ASN A 142 16.02 1.38 1.65
N ASP A 143 14.74 1.75 1.54
CA ASP A 143 13.98 2.46 2.57
C ASP A 143 12.80 1.66 3.13
N GLY A 144 12.71 0.37 2.80
CA GLY A 144 11.62 -0.50 3.24
C GLY A 144 10.35 -0.36 2.40
N HIS A 145 10.39 0.37 1.28
CA HIS A 145 9.27 0.50 0.35
C HIS A 145 9.36 -0.53 -0.80
N LEU A 146 8.77 -1.71 -0.56
CA LEU A 146 8.74 -2.82 -1.50
C LEU A 146 7.72 -2.58 -2.63
N VAL A 147 8.19 -2.70 -3.87
CA VAL A 147 7.35 -2.59 -5.07
C VAL A 147 7.60 -3.77 -6.00
N TYR A 148 6.60 -4.18 -6.80
CA TYR A 148 6.82 -5.21 -7.81
C TYR A 148 7.86 -4.78 -8.84
N LYS A 149 8.88 -5.60 -9.06
CA LYS A 149 9.86 -5.40 -10.12
C LYS A 149 9.24 -5.52 -11.51
N ASN A 150 8.27 -6.43 -11.66
CA ASN A 150 7.48 -6.56 -12.89
C ASN A 150 6.03 -6.96 -12.57
N PRO A 151 5.12 -5.98 -12.39
CA PRO A 151 3.72 -6.23 -12.07
C PRO A 151 2.99 -7.11 -13.09
N SER A 152 3.40 -7.08 -14.37
CA SER A 152 2.78 -7.86 -15.44
C SER A 152 3.13 -9.36 -15.40
N LYS A 153 4.27 -9.70 -14.78
CA LYS A 153 4.71 -11.09 -14.58
C LYS A 153 4.24 -11.70 -13.25
N ALA A 154 3.79 -10.86 -12.32
CA ALA A 154 3.23 -11.33 -11.07
C ALA A 154 1.91 -12.10 -11.34
N ALA A 155 1.60 -13.09 -10.51
CA ALA A 155 0.48 -14.00 -10.71
C ALA A 155 -0.42 -14.08 -9.48
N TYR A 156 -1.73 -14.16 -9.70
CA TYR A 156 -2.70 -14.46 -8.65
C TYR A 156 -2.50 -15.90 -8.18
N SER A 157 -1.77 -16.07 -7.09
CA SER A 157 -1.33 -17.39 -6.60
C SER A 157 -1.64 -17.60 -5.12
N GLU A 158 -1.93 -16.54 -4.38
CA GLU A 158 -2.50 -16.64 -3.06
C GLU A 158 -4.01 -16.33 -3.14
N VAL A 159 -4.80 -17.16 -2.47
CA VAL A 159 -6.26 -17.10 -2.49
C VAL A 159 -6.76 -17.22 -1.06
N LEU A 160 -7.62 -16.30 -0.66
CA LEU A 160 -8.32 -16.30 0.63
C LEU A 160 -9.81 -16.50 0.38
N ASP A 161 -10.44 -17.25 1.29
CA ASP A 161 -11.87 -17.51 1.29
C ASP A 161 -12.63 -16.40 2.02
N LYS A 162 -13.80 -16.02 1.50
CA LYS A 162 -14.66 -15.06 2.19
C LYS A 162 -15.11 -15.60 3.54
N THR A 163 -15.17 -14.70 4.51
CA THR A 163 -15.66 -14.96 5.86
C THR A 163 -16.54 -13.79 6.33
N SER A 164 -17.19 -13.96 7.47
CA SER A 164 -17.91 -12.87 8.14
C SER A 164 -16.93 -11.82 8.64
N CYS A 165 -17.27 -10.54 8.47
CA CYS A 165 -16.55 -9.48 9.15
C CYS A 165 -16.86 -9.49 10.66
N PRO A 166 -15.87 -9.15 11.50
CA PRO A 166 -16.07 -9.01 12.93
C PRO A 166 -16.98 -7.85 13.30
#